data_AF-A0A419DFM2-F1
#
_entry.id   AF-A0A419DFM2-F1
#
_cell.length_a   1.000
_cell.length_b   1.000
_cell.length_c   1.000
_cell.angle_alpha   90.00
_cell.angle_beta   90.00
_cell.angle_gamma   90.00
#
_symmetry.space_group_name_H-M   'P 1'
#
loop_
_entity.id
_entity.type
_entity.pdbx_description
1 polymer ?
#
loop_
_entity_poly.entity_id
_entity_poly.type
_entity_poly.pdbx_seq_one_letter_code
_entity_poly.pdbx_strand_id
1 'polypeptide(L)'
;MLTRLFKNEDGSTLAMFVIVLSALTTILLAVASASLYNKVSIERAYNNAMAMSIAEAGVEKAIWEFKQGLSYTGEVGNTNIPGGEFDVQVTDIDTTNKYITAIAYVPSKTDPKYKKAVKVKLTAQPSNTDISFSYAVQSGVNGMEIGGSSNIEGSLYSNGNIRVYGSAEVHDPGNAWAVGTIDDGGRIKGTKTPGAPAVPLPNINLDAWRDLAASGGTISGGAIPTGNFGPKKINGSATFNGGNLNIMGPIYITGSLSISGSGNWNLDDSLGSGGTVVIVDGSVSISGGHHFNENEDGGYIAIIAAGPGSQISYTGSATGEKVALFAPDGTISLAGSGRIVAMMAKGLSIMGSGKIEYEQGTPVISFPGAPGGAWQVKEWQEISPP
;
A
#
# COMPACT_ATOMS: atom_id res chain seq x y z
N MET A 1 -81.47 10.81 75.05
CA MET A 1 -81.43 10.92 73.57
C MET A 1 -80.00 10.67 73.10
N LEU A 2 -79.44 9.44 73.24
CA LEU A 2 -78.10 9.09 72.72
C LEU A 2 -77.80 7.58 72.88
N THR A 3 -78.73 6.69 72.52
CA THR A 3 -78.58 5.24 72.74
C THR A 3 -79.01 4.36 71.56
N ARG A 4 -78.89 4.82 70.31
CA ARG A 4 -79.14 3.99 69.12
C ARG A 4 -78.37 4.46 67.88
N LEU A 5 -77.08 4.12 67.77
CA LEU A 5 -76.30 4.25 66.53
C LEU A 5 -75.23 3.15 66.36
N PHE A 6 -75.46 1.94 66.85
CA PHE A 6 -74.65 0.77 66.42
C PHE A 6 -75.50 -0.08 65.50
N LYS A 7 -75.33 0.15 64.19
CA LYS A 7 -76.09 -0.43 63.10
C LYS A 7 -75.17 -1.37 62.34
N ASN A 8 -75.23 -2.66 62.65
CA ASN A 8 -74.78 -3.79 61.81
C ASN A 8 -73.64 -3.47 60.82
N GLU A 9 -72.42 -3.22 61.33
CA GLU A 9 -71.25 -2.83 60.52
C GLU A 9 -70.45 -4.01 59.97
N ASP A 10 -70.77 -5.25 60.37
CA ASP A 10 -69.99 -6.44 59.99
C ASP A 10 -70.00 -6.72 58.47
N GLY A 11 -70.99 -6.21 57.73
CA GLY A 11 -71.07 -6.33 56.26
C GLY A 11 -70.32 -5.23 55.50
N SER A 12 -70.19 -4.03 56.06
CA SER A 12 -69.50 -2.90 55.40
C SER A 12 -67.98 -3.02 55.50
N THR A 13 -67.46 -3.63 56.59
CA THR A 13 -66.03 -3.94 56.74
C THR A 13 -65.59 -4.98 55.71
N LEU A 14 -66.41 -5.99 55.45
CA LEU A 14 -66.17 -7.04 54.46
C LEU A 14 -66.19 -6.48 53.03
N ALA A 15 -67.14 -5.60 52.71
CA ALA A 15 -67.20 -4.91 51.44
C ALA A 15 -65.98 -3.99 51.20
N MET A 16 -65.57 -3.19 52.20
CA MET A 16 -64.34 -2.39 52.12
C MET A 16 -63.10 -3.25 51.97
N PHE A 17 -63.01 -4.37 52.69
CA PHE A 17 -61.90 -5.31 52.58
C PHE A 17 -61.79 -5.90 51.17
N VAL A 18 -62.91 -6.28 50.54
CA VAL A 18 -62.93 -6.78 49.15
C VAL A 18 -62.52 -5.70 48.15
N ILE A 19 -62.95 -4.45 48.35
CA ILE A 19 -62.54 -3.32 47.50
C ILE A 19 -61.03 -3.07 47.64
N VAL A 20 -60.49 -3.05 48.86
CA VAL A 20 -59.05 -2.87 49.11
C VAL A 20 -58.25 -4.05 48.55
N LEU A 21 -58.73 -5.27 48.73
CA LEU A 21 -58.08 -6.48 48.20
C LEU A 21 -58.09 -6.49 46.66
N SER A 22 -59.21 -6.14 46.03
CA SER A 22 -59.28 -6.05 44.57
C SER A 22 -58.36 -4.96 44.03
N ALA A 23 -58.31 -3.78 44.67
CA ALA A 23 -57.35 -2.72 44.33
C ALA A 23 -55.89 -3.16 44.51
N LEU A 24 -55.56 -3.92 45.58
CA LEU A 24 -54.23 -4.49 45.77
C LEU A 24 -53.88 -5.52 44.68
N THR A 25 -54.82 -6.40 44.32
CA THR A 25 -54.58 -7.41 43.27
C THR A 25 -54.37 -6.79 41.89
N THR A 26 -55.11 -5.72 41.54
CA THR A 26 -54.91 -5.01 40.27
C THR A 26 -53.56 -4.31 40.24
N ILE A 27 -53.13 -3.69 41.34
CA ILE A 27 -51.78 -3.11 41.47
C ILE A 27 -50.72 -4.21 41.32
N LEU A 28 -50.86 -5.35 41.99
CA LEU A 28 -49.91 -6.47 41.90
C LEU A 28 -49.81 -7.04 40.48
N LEU A 29 -50.94 -7.20 39.78
CA LEU A 29 -50.96 -7.64 38.38
C LEU A 29 -50.32 -6.61 37.45
N ALA A 30 -50.55 -5.32 37.67
CA ALA A 30 -49.92 -4.24 36.92
C ALA A 30 -48.39 -4.24 37.13
N VAL A 31 -47.91 -4.41 38.36
CA VAL A 31 -46.47 -4.52 38.65
C VAL A 31 -45.87 -5.79 38.05
N ALA A 32 -46.54 -6.94 38.14
CA ALA A 32 -46.07 -8.19 37.58
C ALA A 32 -45.97 -8.14 36.04
N SER A 33 -46.98 -7.57 35.38
CA SER A 33 -46.98 -7.39 33.92
C SER A 33 -45.90 -6.39 33.47
N ALA A 34 -45.72 -5.28 34.17
CA ALA A 34 -44.63 -4.34 33.91
C ALA A 34 -43.25 -4.99 34.11
N SER A 35 -43.08 -5.81 35.15
CA SER A 35 -41.84 -6.55 35.42
C SER A 35 -41.51 -7.56 34.32
N LEU A 36 -42.51 -8.32 33.85
CA LEU A 36 -42.35 -9.26 32.74
C LEU A 36 -42.04 -8.54 31.43
N TYR A 37 -42.73 -7.44 31.15
CA TYR A 37 -42.45 -6.61 29.99
C TYR A 37 -41.01 -6.09 30.01
N ASN A 38 -40.56 -5.57 31.15
CA ASN A 38 -39.19 -5.12 31.33
C ASN A 38 -38.19 -6.26 31.14
N LYS A 39 -38.44 -7.44 31.69
CA LYS A 39 -37.56 -8.61 31.52
C LYS A 39 -37.41 -9.00 30.05
N VAL A 40 -38.51 -9.15 29.31
CA VAL A 40 -38.48 -9.52 27.89
C VAL A 40 -37.81 -8.43 27.05
N SER A 41 -38.09 -7.15 27.37
CA SER A 41 -37.45 -6.02 26.69
C SER A 41 -35.93 -6.01 26.91
N ILE A 42 -35.49 -6.24 28.15
CA ILE A 42 -34.06 -6.34 28.52
C ILE A 42 -33.41 -7.54 27.83
N GLU A 43 -34.04 -8.71 27.82
CA GLU A 43 -33.50 -9.90 27.14
C GLU A 43 -33.36 -9.66 25.63
N ARG A 44 -34.34 -9.01 25.00
CA ARG A 44 -34.27 -8.64 23.58
C ARG A 44 -33.14 -7.64 23.32
N ALA A 45 -33.02 -6.61 24.16
CA ALA A 45 -31.97 -5.62 24.03
C ALA A 45 -30.57 -6.24 24.22
N TYR A 46 -30.43 -7.10 25.23
CA TYR A 46 -29.19 -7.82 25.53
C TYR A 46 -28.76 -8.73 24.37
N ASN A 47 -29.66 -9.59 23.88
CA ASN A 47 -29.32 -10.52 22.80
C ASN A 47 -29.05 -9.79 21.46
N ASN A 48 -29.74 -8.67 21.20
CA ASN A 48 -29.44 -7.83 20.04
C ASN A 48 -28.06 -7.16 20.14
N ALA A 49 -27.71 -6.62 21.30
CA ALA A 49 -26.39 -6.04 21.54
C ALA A 49 -25.29 -7.10 21.42
N MET A 50 -25.55 -8.30 21.95
CA MET A 50 -24.65 -9.44 21.85
C MET A 50 -24.44 -9.91 20.41
N ALA A 51 -25.50 -10.02 19.61
CA ALA A 51 -25.37 -10.36 18.20
C ALA A 51 -24.56 -9.30 17.45
N MET A 52 -24.74 -8.02 17.78
CA MET A 52 -23.95 -6.94 17.19
C MET A 52 -22.47 -7.03 17.55
N SER A 53 -22.15 -7.22 18.84
CA SER A 53 -20.75 -7.31 19.29
C SER A 53 -20.02 -8.52 18.70
N ILE A 54 -20.72 -9.64 18.51
CA ILE A 54 -20.17 -10.82 17.85
C ILE A 54 -19.88 -10.55 16.36
N ALA A 55 -20.78 -9.85 15.66
CA ALA A 55 -20.57 -9.48 14.26
C ALA A 55 -19.38 -8.51 14.11
N GLU A 56 -19.28 -7.51 15.01
CA GLU A 56 -18.15 -6.58 15.07
C GLU A 56 -16.83 -7.32 15.32
N ALA A 57 -16.79 -8.25 16.27
CA ALA A 57 -15.61 -9.06 16.54
C ALA A 57 -15.16 -9.88 15.33
N GLY A 58 -16.11 -10.46 14.57
CA GLY A 58 -15.80 -11.18 13.33
C GLY A 58 -15.17 -10.28 12.27
N VAL A 59 -15.70 -9.07 12.09
CA VAL A 59 -15.11 -8.06 11.19
C VAL A 59 -13.74 -7.62 11.69
N GLU A 60 -13.58 -7.29 12.97
CA GLU A 60 -12.31 -6.82 13.53
C GLU A 60 -11.21 -7.86 13.39
N LYS A 61 -11.51 -9.13 13.66
CA LYS A 61 -10.58 -10.23 13.45
C LYS A 61 -10.16 -10.31 11.97
N ALA A 62 -11.11 -10.26 11.06
CA ALA A 62 -10.82 -10.30 9.62
C ALA A 62 -9.93 -9.13 9.19
N ILE A 63 -10.22 -7.91 9.65
CA ILE A 63 -9.38 -6.73 9.42
C ILE A 63 -7.98 -6.95 9.98
N TRP A 64 -7.85 -7.52 11.18
CA TRP A 64 -6.56 -7.82 11.78
C TRP A 64 -5.75 -8.81 10.92
N GLU A 65 -6.37 -9.88 10.42
CA GLU A 65 -5.70 -10.86 9.56
C GLU A 65 -5.22 -10.25 8.24
N PHE A 66 -6.04 -9.39 7.63
CA PHE A 66 -5.64 -8.62 6.45
C PHE A 66 -4.46 -7.67 6.74
N LYS A 67 -4.42 -7.07 7.94
CA LYS A 67 -3.29 -6.22 8.37
C LYS A 67 -2.00 -7.02 8.63
N GLN A 68 -2.10 -8.30 8.95
CA GLN A 68 -0.93 -9.18 9.12
C GLN A 68 -0.38 -9.73 7.78
N GLY A 69 -1.03 -9.43 6.64
CA GLY A 69 -0.64 -9.97 5.33
C GLY A 69 -0.95 -11.47 5.17
N LEU A 70 -1.83 -12.01 6.01
CA LEU A 70 -2.25 -13.41 5.91
C LEU A 70 -3.22 -13.58 4.73
N SER A 71 -3.14 -14.71 4.02
CA SER A 71 -4.11 -15.08 2.98
C SER A 71 -5.42 -15.52 3.63
N TYR A 72 -6.22 -14.55 4.08
CA TYR A 72 -7.52 -14.78 4.70
C TYR A 72 -8.64 -14.79 3.66
N THR A 73 -9.39 -15.90 3.60
CA THR A 73 -10.51 -16.08 2.65
C THR A 73 -11.89 -16.00 3.30
N GLY A 74 -11.96 -15.65 4.59
CA GLY A 74 -13.18 -15.73 5.40
C GLY A 74 -13.28 -17.02 6.21
N GLU A 75 -14.28 -17.05 7.10
CA GLU A 75 -14.53 -18.13 8.04
C GLU A 75 -16.00 -18.51 8.01
N VAL A 76 -16.29 -19.77 7.69
CA VAL A 76 -17.67 -20.28 7.67
C VAL A 76 -17.72 -21.56 8.49
N GLY A 77 -18.55 -21.57 9.54
CA GLY A 77 -18.92 -22.79 10.26
C GLY A 77 -17.91 -23.33 11.29
N ASN A 78 -16.93 -22.56 11.75
CA ASN A 78 -16.01 -22.99 12.83
C ASN A 78 -15.61 -21.85 13.79
N THR A 79 -16.60 -21.06 14.18
CA THR A 79 -16.47 -19.68 14.68
C THR A 79 -17.35 -19.48 15.90
N ASN A 80 -17.19 -20.39 16.86
CA ASN A 80 -17.97 -20.38 18.09
C ASN A 80 -17.36 -19.39 19.09
N ILE A 81 -18.21 -18.54 19.65
CA ILE A 81 -17.87 -17.55 20.67
C ILE A 81 -18.88 -17.73 21.82
N PRO A 82 -18.50 -17.50 23.09
CA PRO A 82 -19.45 -17.56 24.19
C PRO A 82 -20.78 -16.83 23.90
N GLY A 83 -21.84 -17.63 23.71
CA GLY A 83 -23.23 -17.22 23.50
C GLY A 83 -23.65 -16.87 22.06
N GLY A 84 -22.84 -17.20 21.05
CA GLY A 84 -23.25 -17.13 19.65
C GLY A 84 -22.21 -17.69 18.67
N GLU A 85 -22.54 -17.64 17.39
CA GLU A 85 -21.64 -18.03 16.30
C GLU A 85 -21.60 -16.89 15.27
N PHE A 86 -20.55 -16.81 14.46
CA PHE A 86 -20.48 -15.83 13.36
C PHE A 86 -19.91 -16.42 12.08
N ASP A 87 -20.29 -15.93 10.92
CA ASP A 87 -19.54 -16.21 9.68
C ASP A 87 -18.91 -14.92 9.18
N VAL A 88 -17.76 -15.03 8.52
CA VAL A 88 -17.12 -13.93 7.80
C VAL A 88 -16.95 -14.31 6.35
N GLN A 89 -17.45 -13.46 5.46
CA GLN A 89 -17.26 -13.57 4.02
C GLN A 89 -16.42 -12.41 3.51
N VAL A 90 -15.43 -12.72 2.67
CA VAL A 90 -14.65 -11.73 1.94
C VAL A 90 -15.13 -11.73 0.48
N THR A 91 -15.33 -10.55 -0.10
CA THR A 91 -15.68 -10.38 -1.51
C THR A 91 -14.77 -9.34 -2.14
N ASP A 92 -14.05 -9.74 -3.18
CA ASP A 92 -13.20 -8.85 -3.96
C ASP A 92 -14.05 -7.96 -4.87
N ILE A 93 -13.83 -6.65 -4.80
CA ILE A 93 -14.47 -5.67 -5.70
C ILE A 93 -13.54 -5.41 -6.89
N ASP A 94 -12.28 -5.10 -6.58
CA ASP A 94 -11.20 -4.84 -7.53
C ASP A 94 -9.84 -5.21 -6.89
N THR A 95 -8.74 -4.83 -7.52
CA THR A 95 -7.37 -5.10 -7.07
C THR A 95 -7.01 -4.42 -5.73
N THR A 96 -7.71 -3.36 -5.35
CA THR A 96 -7.42 -2.49 -4.19
C THR A 96 -8.56 -2.41 -3.17
N ASN A 97 -9.77 -2.83 -3.51
CA ASN A 97 -10.95 -2.75 -2.66
C ASN A 97 -11.59 -4.12 -2.42
N LYS A 98 -11.95 -4.38 -1.17
CA LYS A 98 -12.63 -5.61 -0.73
C LYS A 98 -13.77 -5.29 0.22
N TYR A 99 -14.82 -6.11 0.20
CA TYR A 99 -15.85 -6.13 1.23
C TYR A 99 -15.59 -7.27 2.21
N ILE A 100 -15.69 -6.97 3.49
CA ILE A 100 -15.81 -7.97 4.57
C ILE A 100 -17.22 -7.89 5.09
N THR A 101 -17.93 -9.02 5.11
CA THR A 101 -19.26 -9.13 5.71
C THR A 101 -19.20 -10.16 6.81
N ALA A 102 -19.48 -9.76 8.05
CA ALA A 102 -19.64 -10.69 9.15
C ALA A 102 -21.12 -10.80 9.55
N ILE A 103 -21.60 -12.02 9.77
CA ILE A 103 -22.98 -12.31 10.19
C ILE A 103 -22.92 -13.06 11.51
N ALA A 104 -23.54 -12.52 12.55
CA ALA A 104 -23.67 -13.17 13.84
C ALA A 104 -25.03 -13.84 14.02
N TYR A 105 -25.02 -14.96 14.73
CA TYR A 105 -26.16 -15.80 15.05
C TYR A 105 -26.21 -16.04 16.56
N VAL A 106 -27.26 -15.56 17.22
CA VAL A 106 -27.49 -15.76 18.66
C VAL A 106 -28.81 -16.51 18.87
N PRO A 107 -28.84 -17.59 19.68
CA PRO A 107 -27.71 -18.18 20.41
C PRO A 107 -26.82 -19.11 19.57
N SER A 108 -27.27 -19.55 18.40
CA SER A 108 -26.52 -20.45 17.52
C SER A 108 -26.94 -20.26 16.07
N LYS A 109 -26.11 -20.71 15.12
CA LYS A 109 -26.45 -20.70 13.69
C LYS A 109 -27.54 -21.70 13.32
N THR A 110 -27.68 -22.79 14.07
CA THR A 110 -28.71 -23.82 13.85
C THR A 110 -30.12 -23.37 14.24
N ASP A 111 -30.25 -22.49 15.24
CA ASP A 111 -31.52 -21.89 15.68
C ASP A 111 -31.32 -20.41 16.05
N PRO A 112 -31.18 -19.52 15.05
CA PRO A 112 -30.90 -18.12 15.30
C PRO A 112 -32.17 -17.36 15.68
N LYS A 113 -32.23 -16.88 16.92
CA LYS A 113 -33.30 -15.98 17.40
C LYS A 113 -33.01 -14.53 17.05
N TYR A 114 -31.73 -14.18 16.98
CA TYR A 114 -31.24 -12.85 16.62
C TYR A 114 -30.13 -13.00 15.60
N LYS A 115 -30.21 -12.19 14.55
CA LYS A 115 -29.20 -12.09 13.50
C LYS A 115 -28.77 -10.64 13.35
N LYS A 116 -27.47 -10.40 13.27
CA LYS A 116 -26.88 -9.09 12.97
C LYS A 116 -25.80 -9.27 11.93
N ALA A 117 -25.70 -8.31 11.00
CA ALA A 117 -24.71 -8.35 9.95
C ALA A 117 -24.02 -7.00 9.84
N VAL A 118 -22.70 -7.03 9.80
CA VAL A 118 -21.84 -5.85 9.65
C VAL A 118 -21.06 -6.01 8.36
N LYS A 119 -21.07 -4.98 7.54
CA LYS A 119 -20.32 -4.92 6.29
C LYS A 119 -19.35 -3.76 6.32
N VAL A 120 -18.09 -4.07 6.05
CA VAL A 120 -17.00 -3.11 5.97
C VAL A 120 -16.38 -3.13 4.59
N LYS A 121 -16.12 -1.94 4.05
CA LYS A 121 -15.28 -1.75 2.87
C LYS A 121 -13.86 -1.50 3.32
N LEU A 122 -12.97 -2.39 2.92
CA LEU A 122 -11.54 -2.20 3.04
C LEU A 122 -10.98 -1.66 1.73
N THR A 123 -10.21 -0.59 1.84
CA THR A 123 -9.37 -0.09 0.76
C THR A 123 -7.92 -0.31 1.17
N ALA A 124 -7.13 -0.88 0.28
CA ALA A 124 -5.69 -0.99 0.50
C ALA A 124 -5.12 0.44 0.60
N GLN A 125 -4.63 0.82 1.78
CA GLN A 125 -3.88 2.06 1.90
C GLN A 125 -2.49 1.83 1.31
N PRO A 126 -1.91 2.80 0.60
CA PRO A 126 -0.49 2.77 0.31
C PRO A 126 0.29 2.53 1.61
N SER A 127 1.02 1.41 1.70
CA SER A 127 2.20 1.39 2.56
C SER A 127 3.15 2.39 1.93
N ASN A 128 3.52 3.44 2.64
CA ASN A 128 4.55 4.37 2.21
C ASN A 128 5.90 3.64 2.15
N THR A 129 6.12 2.87 1.09
CA THR A 129 7.43 2.52 0.55
C THR A 129 7.85 3.62 -0.41
N ASP A 130 7.75 4.86 0.06
CA ASP A 130 7.94 6.07 -0.73
C ASP A 130 9.40 6.15 -1.13
N ILE A 131 9.70 5.95 -2.42
CA ILE A 131 11.00 6.36 -2.96
C ILE A 131 10.89 7.87 -3.17
N SER A 132 11.42 8.64 -2.22
CA SER A 132 11.54 10.09 -2.34
C SER A 132 12.95 10.48 -2.74
N PHE A 133 13.05 11.38 -3.71
CA PHE A 133 14.33 11.93 -4.15
C PHE A 133 14.57 13.27 -3.48
N SER A 134 15.75 13.41 -2.87
CA SER A 134 16.22 14.71 -2.38
C SER A 134 17.15 15.38 -3.40
N TYR A 135 17.72 14.60 -4.32
CA TYR A 135 18.74 15.01 -5.28
C TYR A 135 18.49 14.35 -6.63
N ALA A 136 18.93 14.99 -7.71
CA ALA A 136 18.88 14.43 -9.05
C ALA A 136 19.78 13.19 -9.16
N VAL A 137 20.95 13.29 -8.53
CA VAL A 137 21.97 12.25 -8.54
C VAL A 137 22.55 12.11 -7.14
N GLN A 138 22.44 10.91 -6.56
CA GLN A 138 23.00 10.60 -5.24
C GLN A 138 23.96 9.41 -5.33
N SER A 139 25.21 9.61 -4.90
CA SER A 139 26.21 8.55 -4.82
C SER A 139 26.58 8.18 -3.39
N GLY A 140 26.89 6.90 -3.20
CA GLY A 140 27.49 6.37 -1.98
C GLY A 140 29.00 6.63 -1.89
N VAL A 141 29.67 5.77 -1.13
CA VAL A 141 31.08 5.94 -0.74
C VAL A 141 32.07 5.89 -1.92
N ASN A 142 31.69 5.31 -3.05
CA ASN A 142 32.58 5.22 -4.22
C ASN A 142 32.62 6.52 -5.03
N GLY A 143 31.81 7.51 -4.67
CA GLY A 143 31.80 8.80 -5.35
C GLY A 143 31.08 8.80 -6.69
N MET A 144 31.17 9.91 -7.41
CA MET A 144 30.61 10.05 -8.75
C MET A 144 31.61 10.69 -9.72
N GLU A 145 31.60 10.18 -10.94
CA GLU A 145 32.34 10.73 -12.07
C GLU A 145 31.35 11.14 -13.15
N ILE A 146 31.44 12.38 -13.61
CA ILE A 146 30.59 12.97 -14.64
C ILE A 146 31.51 13.54 -15.73
N GLY A 147 31.32 13.09 -16.95
CA GLY A 147 32.18 13.39 -18.10
C GLY A 147 31.41 13.41 -19.40
N GLY A 148 32.14 13.38 -20.51
CA GLY A 148 31.57 13.48 -21.86
C GLY A 148 30.94 14.84 -22.11
N SER A 149 29.75 14.84 -22.70
CA SER A 149 28.93 16.04 -22.98
C SER A 149 27.61 15.98 -22.21
N SER A 150 27.64 15.38 -21.02
CA SER A 150 26.44 15.17 -20.19
C SER A 150 25.90 16.49 -19.63
N ASN A 151 24.58 16.64 -19.60
CA ASN A 151 23.91 17.83 -19.09
C ASN A 151 23.01 17.47 -17.90
N ILE A 152 23.30 17.97 -16.70
CA ILE A 152 22.57 17.63 -15.48
C ILE A 152 21.82 18.85 -14.96
N GLU A 153 20.50 18.78 -15.01
CA GLU A 153 19.57 19.71 -14.36
C GLU A 153 19.18 19.13 -13.01
N GLY A 154 19.65 19.78 -11.94
CA GLY A 154 19.38 19.33 -10.58
C GLY A 154 20.56 19.44 -9.62
N SER A 155 20.38 18.90 -8.42
CA SER A 155 21.43 18.87 -7.40
C SER A 155 22.12 17.51 -7.30
N LEU A 156 23.40 17.54 -6.95
CA LEU A 156 24.27 16.37 -6.76
C LEU A 156 24.60 16.16 -5.28
N TYR A 157 24.60 14.91 -4.84
CA TYR A 157 25.09 14.55 -3.52
C TYR A 157 25.98 13.30 -3.59
N SER A 158 27.14 13.30 -2.93
CA SER A 158 28.08 12.18 -2.92
C SER A 158 28.65 11.92 -1.52
N ASN A 159 28.56 10.67 -1.04
CA ASN A 159 29.30 10.23 0.15
C ASN A 159 30.80 9.98 -0.12
N GLY A 160 31.25 10.18 -1.37
CA GLY A 160 32.65 10.13 -1.76
C GLY A 160 33.08 11.42 -2.45
N ASN A 161 33.95 11.30 -3.44
CA ASN A 161 34.38 12.42 -4.28
C ASN A 161 33.33 12.71 -5.37
N ILE A 162 33.35 13.94 -5.89
CA ILE A 162 32.67 14.33 -7.13
C ILE A 162 33.74 14.80 -8.12
N ARG A 163 33.79 14.18 -9.30
CA ARG A 163 34.64 14.61 -10.39
C ARG A 163 33.80 14.95 -11.62
N VAL A 164 33.89 16.18 -12.12
CA VAL A 164 33.21 16.62 -13.34
C VAL A 164 34.25 17.11 -14.35
N TYR A 165 34.26 16.54 -15.56
CA TYR A 165 35.25 16.87 -16.59
C TYR A 165 34.68 16.81 -18.01
N GLY A 166 35.54 17.04 -19.01
CA GLY A 166 35.11 17.10 -20.41
C GLY A 166 34.28 18.36 -20.69
N SER A 167 33.17 18.17 -21.37
CA SER A 167 32.19 19.23 -21.68
C SER A 167 30.89 19.08 -20.87
N ALA A 168 30.91 18.27 -19.81
CA ALA A 168 29.74 18.10 -18.96
C ALA A 168 29.41 19.37 -18.18
N GLU A 169 28.12 19.58 -17.90
CA GLU A 169 27.61 20.74 -17.17
C GLU A 169 26.53 20.34 -16.16
N VAL A 170 26.51 21.01 -15.02
CA VAL A 170 25.54 20.80 -13.93
C VAL A 170 24.93 22.14 -13.57
N HIS A 171 23.63 22.32 -13.81
CA HIS A 171 22.93 23.59 -13.66
C HIS A 171 21.51 23.41 -13.07
N ASP A 172 20.84 24.51 -12.77
CA ASP A 172 19.43 24.62 -12.40
C ASP A 172 18.89 23.54 -11.41
N PRO A 173 19.18 23.64 -10.10
CA PRO A 173 19.97 24.67 -9.43
C PRO A 173 21.48 24.37 -9.42
N GLY A 174 21.90 23.18 -9.86
CA GLY A 174 23.31 22.80 -10.01
C GLY A 174 24.13 22.77 -8.72
N ASN A 175 23.51 22.61 -7.55
CA ASN A 175 24.24 22.53 -6.28
C ASN A 175 24.89 21.15 -6.11
N ALA A 176 26.07 21.09 -5.48
CA ALA A 176 26.80 19.85 -5.26
C ALA A 176 27.37 19.75 -3.84
N TRP A 177 27.07 18.63 -3.16
CA TRP A 177 27.61 18.26 -1.86
C TRP A 177 28.45 17.00 -1.96
N ALA A 178 29.66 17.03 -1.42
CA ALA A 178 30.54 15.86 -1.36
C ALA A 178 31.11 15.71 0.05
N VAL A 179 31.10 14.48 0.58
CA VAL A 179 31.89 14.17 1.79
C VAL A 179 33.38 14.29 1.49
N GLY A 180 33.80 13.87 0.29
CA GLY A 180 35.16 14.01 -0.21
C GLY A 180 35.41 15.35 -0.89
N THR A 181 36.18 15.30 -1.98
CA THR A 181 36.53 16.48 -2.78
C THR A 181 35.57 16.70 -3.94
N ILE A 182 35.48 17.95 -4.42
CA ILE A 182 34.80 18.31 -5.66
C ILE A 182 35.85 18.85 -6.65
N ASP A 183 36.05 18.14 -7.76
CA ASP A 183 36.93 18.55 -8.86
C ASP A 183 36.10 18.70 -10.14
N ASP A 184 35.69 19.92 -10.48
CA ASP A 184 34.78 20.17 -11.61
C ASP A 184 35.34 21.11 -12.69
N GLY A 185 36.43 21.80 -12.41
CA GLY A 185 37.00 22.82 -13.30
C GLY A 185 36.00 23.91 -13.75
N GLY A 186 34.99 24.25 -12.93
CA GLY A 186 33.99 25.29 -13.23
C GLY A 186 32.73 24.82 -13.98
N ARG A 187 32.51 23.50 -14.06
CA ARG A 187 31.36 22.86 -14.73
C ARG A 187 30.10 22.79 -13.88
N ILE A 188 30.23 22.83 -12.56
CA ILE A 188 29.11 22.91 -11.63
C ILE A 188 28.76 24.39 -11.43
N LYS A 189 27.54 24.78 -11.82
CA LYS A 189 27.09 26.19 -11.83
C LYS A 189 26.47 26.65 -10.51
N GLY A 190 26.02 25.73 -9.66
CA GLY A 190 25.49 26.04 -8.34
C GLY A 190 26.56 26.07 -7.24
N THR A 191 26.09 26.00 -6.00
CA THR A 191 26.94 26.01 -4.80
C THR A 191 27.68 24.69 -4.65
N LYS A 192 28.95 24.76 -4.27
CA LYS A 192 29.82 23.59 -4.05
C LYS A 192 30.15 23.48 -2.58
N THR A 193 29.90 22.32 -1.98
CA THR A 193 30.14 22.08 -0.55
C THR A 193 30.93 20.77 -0.38
N PRO A 194 32.28 20.81 -0.48
CA PRO A 194 33.14 19.68 -0.11
C PRO A 194 33.18 19.51 1.42
N GLY A 195 33.49 18.30 1.90
CA GLY A 195 33.51 18.00 3.34
C GLY A 195 32.13 17.99 4.01
N ALA A 196 31.06 17.78 3.25
CA ALA A 196 29.70 17.68 3.79
C ALA A 196 29.56 16.42 4.71
N PRO A 197 28.64 16.43 5.70
CA PRO A 197 28.35 15.23 6.49
C PRO A 197 27.73 14.15 5.60
N ALA A 198 28.11 12.89 5.80
CA ALA A 198 27.58 11.76 5.03
C ALA A 198 26.07 11.58 5.23
N VAL A 199 25.35 11.36 4.13
CA VAL A 199 23.92 11.07 4.10
C VAL A 199 23.73 9.64 3.61
N PRO A 200 23.19 8.72 4.42
CA PRO A 200 22.98 7.34 3.99
C PRO A 200 22.09 7.29 2.74
N LEU A 201 22.36 6.34 1.86
CA LEU A 201 21.46 6.08 0.74
C LEU A 201 20.08 5.67 1.31
N PRO A 202 18.97 6.19 0.76
CA PRO A 202 17.63 5.77 1.15
C PRO A 202 17.48 4.25 1.17
N ASN A 203 17.01 3.72 2.31
CA ASN A 203 16.70 2.30 2.41
C ASN A 203 15.36 2.04 1.71
N ILE A 204 15.42 1.45 0.53
CA ILE A 204 14.23 1.09 -0.23
C ILE A 204 13.79 -0.30 0.22
N ASN A 205 12.65 -0.40 0.92
CA ASN A 205 12.05 -1.69 1.23
C ASN A 205 11.43 -2.27 -0.06
N LEU A 206 12.07 -3.29 -0.62
CA LEU A 206 11.66 -3.95 -1.86
C LEU A 206 10.79 -5.18 -1.64
N ASP A 207 10.61 -5.64 -0.40
CA ASP A 207 9.97 -6.94 -0.14
C ASP A 207 8.49 -6.92 -0.50
N ALA A 208 7.78 -5.84 -0.19
CA ALA A 208 6.38 -5.69 -0.57
C ALA A 208 6.19 -5.69 -2.10
N TRP A 209 7.14 -5.13 -2.85
CA TRP A 209 7.13 -5.15 -4.32
C TRP A 209 7.46 -6.52 -4.90
N ARG A 210 8.38 -7.27 -4.28
CA ARG A 210 8.69 -8.66 -4.64
C ARG A 210 7.47 -9.55 -4.43
N ASP A 211 6.74 -9.35 -3.33
CA ASP A 211 5.54 -10.09 -3.00
C ASP A 211 4.37 -9.75 -3.96
N LEU A 212 4.20 -8.47 -4.34
CA LEU A 212 3.26 -8.08 -5.41
C LEU A 212 3.57 -8.76 -6.73
N ALA A 213 4.83 -8.72 -7.16
CA ALA A 213 5.24 -9.33 -8.40
C ALA A 213 4.97 -10.84 -8.38
N ALA A 214 5.22 -11.50 -7.24
CA ALA A 214 4.94 -12.92 -7.06
C ALA A 214 3.43 -13.25 -7.07
N SER A 215 2.58 -12.38 -6.52
CA SER A 215 1.12 -12.58 -6.50
C SER A 215 0.50 -12.57 -7.90
N GLY A 216 1.10 -11.81 -8.84
CA GLY A 216 0.75 -11.83 -10.26
C GLY A 216 1.16 -13.12 -11.00
N GLY A 217 1.85 -14.05 -10.31
CA GLY A 217 2.32 -15.32 -10.83
C GLY A 217 3.82 -15.33 -11.13
N THR A 218 4.38 -16.54 -11.24
CA THR A 218 5.80 -16.75 -11.54
C THR A 218 5.99 -17.41 -12.89
N ILE A 219 6.89 -16.88 -13.72
CA ILE A 219 7.35 -17.50 -14.96
C ILE A 219 8.83 -17.85 -14.86
N SER A 220 9.30 -18.77 -15.71
CA SER A 220 10.75 -19.00 -15.88
C SER A 220 11.39 -17.87 -16.69
N GLY A 221 12.69 -17.67 -16.52
CA GLY A 221 13.48 -16.70 -17.28
C GLY A 221 13.33 -16.85 -18.80
N GLY A 222 13.68 -15.78 -19.52
CA GLY A 222 13.52 -15.71 -20.97
C GLY A 222 13.05 -14.34 -21.45
N ALA A 223 12.43 -14.32 -22.64
CA ALA A 223 11.97 -13.08 -23.23
C ALA A 223 10.72 -12.52 -22.51
N ILE A 224 10.77 -11.25 -22.14
CA ILE A 224 9.58 -10.51 -21.71
C ILE A 224 8.70 -10.30 -22.96
N PRO A 225 7.42 -10.72 -22.94
CA PRO A 225 6.53 -10.57 -24.09
C PRO A 225 6.16 -9.10 -24.31
N THR A 226 5.79 -8.76 -25.54
CA THR A 226 5.15 -7.46 -25.85
C THR A 226 3.68 -7.46 -25.42
N GLY A 227 3.11 -6.28 -25.20
CA GLY A 227 1.74 -6.07 -24.74
C GLY A 227 1.67 -5.86 -23.23
N ASN A 228 0.51 -6.18 -22.65
CA ASN A 228 0.24 -6.02 -21.22
C ASN A 228 1.03 -7.04 -20.38
N PHE A 229 1.82 -6.56 -19.42
CA PHE A 229 2.65 -7.40 -18.56
C PHE A 229 2.79 -6.80 -17.16
N GLY A 230 2.96 -7.67 -16.17
CA GLY A 230 3.01 -7.27 -14.76
C GLY A 230 1.61 -7.24 -14.10
N PRO A 231 1.51 -7.38 -12.76
CA PRO A 231 2.58 -7.82 -11.87
C PRO A 231 3.07 -9.24 -12.22
N LYS A 232 4.39 -9.48 -12.15
CA LYS A 232 4.95 -10.81 -12.45
C LYS A 232 6.34 -11.03 -11.86
N LYS A 233 6.58 -12.23 -11.32
CA LYS A 233 7.92 -12.72 -10.96
C LYS A 233 8.52 -13.54 -12.10
N ILE A 234 9.78 -13.29 -12.41
CA ILE A 234 10.60 -14.02 -13.39
C ILE A 234 11.73 -14.73 -12.63
N ASN A 235 11.69 -16.06 -12.64
CA ASN A 235 12.69 -16.92 -12.04
C ASN A 235 13.81 -17.25 -13.05
N GLY A 236 14.92 -16.52 -12.97
CA GLY A 236 16.01 -16.50 -13.94
C GLY A 236 16.22 -15.13 -14.58
N SER A 237 17.13 -15.06 -15.55
CA SER A 237 17.40 -13.84 -16.32
C SER A 237 16.29 -13.56 -17.33
N ALA A 238 16.09 -12.28 -17.65
CA ALA A 238 15.08 -11.83 -18.59
C ALA A 238 15.70 -10.99 -19.72
N THR A 239 15.08 -11.03 -20.90
CA THR A 239 15.49 -10.23 -22.05
C THR A 239 14.32 -9.51 -22.69
N PHE A 240 14.51 -8.27 -23.15
CA PHE A 240 13.54 -7.57 -23.97
C PHE A 240 14.25 -6.97 -25.19
N ASN A 241 13.87 -7.40 -26.39
CA ASN A 241 14.59 -7.09 -27.63
C ASN A 241 13.88 -6.07 -28.54
N GLY A 242 12.82 -5.43 -28.04
CA GLY A 242 12.05 -4.41 -28.76
C GLY A 242 10.55 -4.71 -28.85
N GLY A 243 9.79 -3.72 -29.33
CA GLY A 243 8.32 -3.73 -29.35
C GLY A 243 7.69 -2.86 -28.25
N ASN A 244 6.38 -2.98 -28.06
CA ASN A 244 5.65 -2.20 -27.05
C ASN A 244 5.31 -3.07 -25.85
N LEU A 245 5.79 -2.69 -24.67
CA LEU A 245 5.49 -3.30 -23.38
C LEU A 245 4.64 -2.30 -22.58
N ASN A 246 3.48 -2.73 -22.10
CA ASN A 246 2.64 -1.96 -21.20
C ASN A 246 2.69 -2.59 -19.81
N ILE A 247 3.26 -1.87 -18.84
CA ILE A 247 3.52 -2.37 -17.49
C ILE A 247 2.34 -2.05 -16.60
N MET A 248 1.63 -3.10 -16.20
CA MET A 248 0.43 -3.01 -15.36
C MET A 248 0.72 -3.21 -13.86
N GLY A 249 1.99 -3.37 -13.48
CA GLY A 249 2.39 -3.58 -12.09
C GLY A 249 3.86 -3.97 -11.94
N PRO A 250 4.34 -4.27 -10.73
CA PRO A 250 5.75 -4.54 -10.48
C PRO A 250 6.24 -5.82 -11.14
N ILE A 251 7.47 -5.76 -11.63
CA ILE A 251 8.16 -6.91 -12.22
C ILE A 251 9.35 -7.24 -11.34
N TYR A 252 9.46 -8.50 -10.91
CA TYR A 252 10.58 -8.97 -10.11
C TYR A 252 11.38 -10.04 -10.85
N ILE A 253 12.67 -9.80 -11.08
CA ILE A 253 13.58 -10.65 -11.83
C ILE A 253 14.69 -11.10 -10.89
N THR A 254 14.81 -12.41 -10.69
CA THR A 254 15.84 -13.00 -9.80
C THR A 254 17.21 -13.10 -10.46
N GLY A 255 17.27 -13.10 -11.80
CA GLY A 255 18.51 -13.07 -12.58
C GLY A 255 18.87 -11.67 -13.06
N SER A 256 19.56 -11.59 -14.20
CA SER A 256 19.92 -10.32 -14.85
C SER A 256 18.86 -9.90 -15.88
N LEU A 257 18.76 -8.60 -16.16
CA LEU A 257 17.87 -8.04 -17.18
C LEU A 257 18.69 -7.45 -18.33
N SER A 258 18.41 -7.89 -19.56
CA SER A 258 19.02 -7.33 -20.77
C SER A 258 17.96 -6.72 -21.68
N ILE A 259 18.03 -5.41 -21.88
CA ILE A 259 17.18 -4.64 -22.78
C ILE A 259 18.02 -4.24 -23.99
N SER A 260 17.62 -4.66 -25.20
CA SER A 260 18.35 -4.42 -26.45
C SER A 260 17.40 -4.16 -27.62
N GLY A 261 17.89 -3.66 -28.74
CA GLY A 261 17.03 -3.28 -29.88
C GLY A 261 16.33 -1.93 -29.67
N SER A 262 15.05 -1.83 -30.05
CA SER A 262 14.27 -0.59 -29.92
C SER A 262 12.81 -0.87 -29.62
N GLY A 263 12.22 -0.12 -28.69
CA GLY A 263 10.86 -0.36 -28.21
C GLY A 263 10.35 0.69 -27.24
N ASN A 264 9.14 0.48 -26.73
CA ASN A 264 8.50 1.34 -25.75
C ASN A 264 8.16 0.54 -24.49
N TRP A 265 8.50 1.12 -23.33
CA TRP A 265 8.11 0.67 -22.00
C TRP A 265 7.13 1.70 -21.45
N ASN A 266 5.85 1.41 -21.55
CA ASN A 266 4.78 2.30 -21.11
C ASN A 266 4.32 1.88 -19.72
N LEU A 267 4.05 2.86 -18.85
CA LEU A 267 3.33 2.63 -17.61
C LEU A 267 1.83 2.67 -17.88
N ASP A 268 1.08 1.71 -17.32
CA ASP A 268 -0.37 1.67 -17.48
C ASP A 268 -1.09 2.74 -16.62
N ASP A 269 -2.11 3.39 -17.17
CA ASP A 269 -2.86 4.46 -16.48
C ASP A 269 -3.62 3.95 -15.25
N SER A 270 -3.93 2.65 -15.16
CA SER A 270 -4.58 2.08 -13.96
C SER A 270 -3.75 2.21 -12.68
N LEU A 271 -2.45 2.51 -12.80
CA LEU A 271 -1.55 2.73 -11.67
C LEU A 271 -1.64 4.15 -11.09
N GLY A 272 -2.40 5.05 -11.72
CA GLY A 272 -2.54 6.44 -11.31
C GLY A 272 -1.19 7.17 -11.21
N SER A 273 -1.08 8.15 -10.32
CA SER A 273 0.18 8.86 -10.10
C SER A 273 1.30 8.04 -9.41
N GLY A 274 1.05 6.76 -9.09
CA GLY A 274 1.85 5.94 -8.18
C GLY A 274 3.14 5.32 -8.73
N GLY A 275 3.35 5.32 -10.05
CA GLY A 275 4.52 4.68 -10.67
C GLY A 275 4.60 3.16 -10.46
N THR A 276 5.67 2.53 -10.93
CA THR A 276 5.95 1.09 -10.67
C THR A 276 7.45 0.80 -10.63
N VAL A 277 7.81 -0.38 -10.13
CA VAL A 277 9.20 -0.84 -10.05
C VAL A 277 9.47 -2.08 -10.89
N VAL A 278 10.65 -2.11 -11.49
CA VAL A 278 11.26 -3.30 -12.09
C VAL A 278 12.47 -3.66 -11.22
N ILE A 279 12.32 -4.68 -10.38
CA ILE A 279 13.34 -5.14 -9.44
C ILE A 279 14.13 -6.26 -10.09
N VAL A 280 15.45 -6.14 -10.07
CA VAL A 280 16.39 -7.10 -10.64
C VAL A 280 17.44 -7.42 -9.58
N ASP A 281 17.51 -8.67 -9.13
CA ASP A 281 18.56 -9.08 -8.16
C ASP A 281 19.93 -9.20 -8.84
N GLY A 282 19.98 -9.41 -10.16
CA GLY A 282 21.21 -9.36 -10.96
C GLY A 282 21.54 -7.97 -11.52
N SER A 283 22.42 -7.94 -12.50
CA SER A 283 22.76 -6.71 -13.23
C SER A 283 21.72 -6.38 -14.31
N VAL A 284 21.61 -5.11 -14.64
CA VAL A 284 20.75 -4.58 -15.71
C VAL A 284 21.62 -4.00 -16.81
N SER A 285 21.39 -4.43 -18.05
CA SER A 285 21.98 -3.82 -19.24
C SER A 285 20.88 -3.23 -20.12
N ILE A 286 20.98 -1.94 -20.41
CA ILE A 286 20.05 -1.20 -21.27
C ILE A 286 20.86 -0.68 -22.46
N SER A 287 20.50 -1.14 -23.65
CA SER A 287 21.17 -0.81 -24.91
C SER A 287 20.14 -0.59 -26.02
N GLY A 288 20.54 0.13 -27.07
CA GLY A 288 19.66 0.47 -28.19
C GLY A 288 18.70 1.64 -27.88
N GLY A 289 17.61 1.77 -28.63
CA GLY A 289 16.70 2.92 -28.58
C GLY A 289 15.36 2.57 -27.94
N HIS A 290 15.33 2.39 -26.63
CA HIS A 290 14.09 2.13 -25.88
C HIS A 290 13.55 3.40 -25.24
N HIS A 291 12.26 3.66 -25.34
CA HIS A 291 11.62 4.79 -24.65
C HIS A 291 10.89 4.30 -23.40
N PHE A 292 11.17 4.92 -22.26
CA PHE A 292 10.46 4.69 -21.00
C PHE A 292 9.49 5.85 -20.77
N ASN A 293 8.19 5.55 -20.88
CA ASN A 293 7.13 6.54 -20.88
C ASN A 293 6.39 6.55 -19.54
N GLU A 294 6.15 7.75 -19.01
CA GLU A 294 5.22 7.97 -17.90
C GLU A 294 3.77 7.71 -18.35
N ASN A 295 2.86 7.54 -17.38
CA ASN A 295 1.43 7.48 -17.66
C ASN A 295 0.79 8.89 -17.63
N GLU A 296 -0.50 8.99 -17.97
CA GLU A 296 -1.20 10.29 -18.05
C GLU A 296 -1.23 11.05 -16.72
N ASP A 297 -1.11 10.33 -15.59
CA ASP A 297 -1.12 10.88 -14.23
C ASP A 297 0.29 11.25 -13.69
N GLY A 298 1.34 11.13 -14.52
CA GLY A 298 2.71 11.49 -14.18
C GLY A 298 3.49 10.42 -13.38
N GLY A 299 2.97 9.21 -13.28
CA GLY A 299 3.67 8.06 -12.73
C GLY A 299 4.78 7.57 -13.67
N TYR A 300 5.90 7.10 -13.12
CA TYR A 300 7.06 6.65 -13.90
C TYR A 300 7.55 5.27 -13.47
N ILE A 301 8.46 4.71 -14.27
CA ILE A 301 9.07 3.41 -14.03
C ILE A 301 10.40 3.61 -13.29
N ALA A 302 10.60 2.91 -12.19
CA ALA A 302 11.89 2.80 -11.52
C ALA A 302 12.51 1.43 -11.75
N ILE A 303 13.74 1.40 -12.26
CA ILE A 303 14.51 0.16 -12.44
C ILE A 303 15.52 0.06 -11.31
N ILE A 304 15.45 -1.05 -10.56
CA ILE A 304 16.21 -1.25 -9.33
C ILE A 304 17.07 -2.51 -9.48
N ALA A 305 18.38 -2.35 -9.51
CA ALA A 305 19.35 -3.42 -9.37
C ALA A 305 19.62 -3.62 -7.86
N ALA A 306 18.98 -4.63 -7.28
CA ALA A 306 18.89 -4.85 -5.84
C ALA A 306 19.98 -5.77 -5.29
N GLY A 307 20.72 -6.46 -6.16
CA GLY A 307 21.77 -7.38 -5.74
C GLY A 307 23.02 -6.68 -5.19
N PRO A 308 23.71 -7.28 -4.21
CA PRO A 308 24.98 -6.76 -3.73
C PRO A 308 26.00 -6.74 -4.87
N GLY A 309 26.57 -5.56 -5.17
CA GLY A 309 27.53 -5.38 -6.25
C GLY A 309 26.94 -5.44 -7.66
N SER A 310 25.61 -5.47 -7.80
CA SER A 310 24.92 -5.37 -9.09
C SER A 310 25.28 -4.09 -9.84
N GLN A 311 25.13 -4.11 -11.16
CA GLN A 311 25.40 -2.96 -12.01
C GLN A 311 24.20 -2.64 -12.90
N ILE A 312 23.91 -1.35 -13.08
CA ILE A 312 23.10 -0.87 -14.21
C ILE A 312 24.04 -0.24 -15.23
N SER A 313 24.07 -0.78 -16.44
CA SER A 313 24.78 -0.20 -17.57
C SER A 313 23.77 0.31 -18.59
N TYR A 314 23.77 1.62 -18.83
CA TYR A 314 22.95 2.27 -19.85
C TYR A 314 23.86 2.79 -20.97
N THR A 315 23.74 2.15 -22.13
CA THR A 315 24.44 2.50 -23.38
C THR A 315 23.46 2.86 -24.50
N GLY A 316 22.17 2.98 -24.16
CA GLY A 316 21.10 3.29 -25.10
C GLY A 316 21.18 4.71 -25.67
N SER A 317 20.37 4.97 -26.70
CA SER A 317 20.37 6.23 -27.42
C SER A 317 18.95 6.77 -27.65
N ALA A 318 18.10 6.72 -26.62
CA ALA A 318 16.72 7.17 -26.73
C ALA A 318 16.54 8.62 -26.25
N THR A 319 15.44 9.23 -26.67
CA THR A 319 15.09 10.63 -26.37
C THR A 319 13.73 10.67 -25.68
N GLY A 320 13.60 11.44 -24.59
CA GLY A 320 12.31 11.75 -23.94
C GLY A 320 11.92 10.85 -22.76
N GLU A 321 12.83 10.02 -22.26
CA GLU A 321 12.53 9.06 -21.19
C GLU A 321 12.29 9.75 -19.83
N LYS A 322 11.41 9.15 -19.03
CA LYS A 322 11.27 9.43 -17.60
C LYS A 322 11.44 8.13 -16.82
N VAL A 323 12.68 7.67 -16.71
CA VAL A 323 13.03 6.49 -15.91
C VAL A 323 13.91 6.90 -14.74
N ALA A 324 13.75 6.23 -13.61
CA ALA A 324 14.62 6.39 -12.45
C ALA A 324 15.44 5.11 -12.23
N LEU A 325 16.74 5.23 -11.96
CA LEU A 325 17.67 4.09 -11.87
C LEU A 325 18.27 3.99 -10.47
N PHE A 326 18.19 2.79 -9.87
CA PHE A 326 18.64 2.53 -8.50
C PHE A 326 19.57 1.33 -8.44
N ALA A 327 20.74 1.49 -7.85
CA ALA A 327 21.64 0.39 -7.49
C ALA A 327 22.23 0.62 -6.09
N PRO A 328 21.43 0.47 -5.01
CA PRO A 328 21.81 0.88 -3.65
C PRO A 328 23.17 0.31 -3.18
N ASP A 329 23.43 -0.95 -3.48
CA ASP A 329 24.68 -1.66 -3.15
C ASP A 329 25.60 -1.85 -4.38
N GLY A 330 25.29 -1.15 -5.46
CA GLY A 330 25.84 -1.40 -6.78
C GLY A 330 26.40 -0.16 -7.46
N THR A 331 26.64 -0.26 -8.76
CA THR A 331 27.12 0.86 -9.58
C THR A 331 26.18 1.14 -10.74
N ILE A 332 26.11 2.40 -11.15
CA ILE A 332 25.40 2.80 -12.37
C ILE A 332 26.42 3.44 -13.32
N SER A 333 26.47 2.95 -14.55
CA SER A 333 27.28 3.50 -15.64
C SER A 333 26.39 3.94 -16.79
N LEU A 334 26.45 5.23 -17.13
CA LEU A 334 25.71 5.85 -18.22
C LEU A 334 26.68 6.32 -19.30
N ALA A 335 26.79 5.59 -20.39
CA ALA A 335 27.62 5.97 -21.54
C ALA A 335 26.81 6.39 -22.77
N GLY A 336 25.50 6.14 -22.76
CA GLY A 336 24.58 6.47 -23.84
C GLY A 336 24.05 7.91 -23.82
N SER A 337 23.00 8.15 -24.60
CA SER A 337 22.18 9.36 -24.55
C SER A 337 20.76 8.98 -24.13
N GLY A 338 20.23 9.63 -23.11
CA GLY A 338 18.90 9.38 -22.55
C GLY A 338 18.44 10.56 -21.70
N ARG A 339 17.16 10.58 -21.29
CA ARG A 339 16.64 11.51 -20.25
C ARG A 339 16.34 10.70 -18.99
N ILE A 340 17.07 10.96 -17.91
CA ILE A 340 16.91 10.21 -16.65
C ILE A 340 16.41 11.16 -15.58
N VAL A 341 15.38 10.74 -14.83
CA VAL A 341 14.73 11.57 -13.80
C VAL A 341 15.58 11.63 -12.55
N ALA A 342 16.04 10.46 -12.09
CA ALA A 342 16.84 10.34 -10.88
C ALA A 342 17.77 9.13 -10.96
N MET A 343 18.95 9.25 -10.36
CA MET A 343 19.89 8.14 -10.19
C MET A 343 20.42 8.06 -8.77
N MET A 344 20.51 6.83 -8.28
CA MET A 344 21.09 6.55 -6.97
C MET A 344 21.90 5.26 -7.01
N ALA A 345 23.16 5.31 -6.60
CA ALA A 345 23.98 4.10 -6.48
C ALA A 345 25.12 4.25 -5.47
N LYS A 346 25.79 3.15 -5.11
CA LYS A 346 27.01 3.21 -4.31
C LYS A 346 28.15 3.91 -5.05
N GLY A 347 28.20 3.79 -6.38
CA GLY A 347 29.11 4.50 -7.27
C GLY A 347 28.47 4.82 -8.62
N LEU A 348 28.79 5.99 -9.17
CA LEU A 348 28.18 6.52 -10.38
C LEU A 348 29.25 6.95 -11.40
N SER A 349 29.08 6.56 -12.65
CA SER A 349 29.91 7.01 -13.76
C SER A 349 29.04 7.41 -14.94
N ILE A 350 29.02 8.70 -15.27
CA ILE A 350 28.25 9.29 -16.35
C ILE A 350 29.24 9.81 -17.39
N MET A 351 29.32 9.13 -18.53
CA MET A 351 30.32 9.36 -19.57
C MET A 351 29.70 9.65 -20.95
N GLY A 352 28.37 9.65 -21.04
CA GLY A 352 27.64 9.85 -22.28
C GLY A 352 27.41 11.30 -22.67
N SER A 353 26.45 11.49 -23.57
CA SER A 353 25.92 12.78 -24.01
C SER A 353 24.45 12.96 -23.64
N GLY A 354 23.98 12.21 -22.63
CA GLY A 354 22.61 12.26 -22.14
C GLY A 354 22.28 13.51 -21.32
N LYS A 355 20.99 13.79 -21.18
CA LYS A 355 20.45 14.83 -20.30
C LYS A 355 19.90 14.16 -19.03
N ILE A 356 20.26 14.64 -17.85
CA ILE A 356 19.63 14.22 -16.60
C ILE A 356 18.79 15.41 -16.17
N GLU A 357 17.49 15.21 -15.97
CA GLU A 357 16.58 16.31 -15.65
C GLU A 357 15.73 15.92 -14.46
N TYR A 358 16.00 16.59 -13.35
CA TYR A 358 15.29 16.39 -12.11
C TYR A 358 14.22 17.46 -11.93
N GLU A 359 12.96 17.06 -12.01
CA GLU A 359 11.83 17.92 -11.71
C GLU A 359 11.63 17.96 -10.18
N GLN A 360 12.10 19.03 -9.52
CA GLN A 360 11.85 19.24 -8.09
C GLN A 360 10.34 19.32 -7.82
N GLY A 361 9.80 18.34 -7.09
CA GLY A 361 8.41 18.35 -6.63
C GLY A 361 7.44 17.40 -7.34
N THR A 362 7.91 16.44 -8.16
CA THR A 362 7.04 15.47 -8.85
C THR A 362 7.49 14.01 -8.57
N PRO A 363 6.56 13.05 -8.72
CA PRO A 363 5.86 12.36 -7.64
C PRO A 363 6.72 11.35 -6.86
N VAL A 364 6.33 11.16 -5.60
CA VAL A 364 6.70 10.01 -4.79
C VAL A 364 6.24 8.74 -5.51
N ILE A 365 7.14 7.78 -5.76
CA ILE A 365 6.70 6.43 -6.15
C ILE A 365 5.97 5.87 -4.93
N SER A 366 4.65 5.88 -4.99
CA SER A 366 3.77 5.43 -3.92
C SER A 366 2.74 4.52 -4.54
N PHE A 367 2.72 3.25 -4.12
CA PHE A 367 1.75 2.32 -4.66
C PHE A 367 0.48 2.34 -3.81
N PRO A 368 -0.70 2.55 -4.40
CA PRO A 368 -1.95 2.15 -3.77
C PRO A 368 -2.02 0.61 -3.71
N GLY A 369 -1.58 0.02 -2.59
CA GLY A 369 -1.89 -1.37 -2.23
C GLY A 369 -0.84 -2.46 -2.44
N ALA A 370 0.38 -2.28 -1.94
CA ALA A 370 1.29 -3.42 -1.74
C ALA A 370 0.70 -4.44 -0.72
N PRO A 371 1.01 -5.74 -0.78
CA PRO A 371 0.64 -6.72 0.21
C PRO A 371 1.49 -6.40 1.44
N GLY A 372 0.84 -5.80 2.43
CA GLY A 372 1.50 -5.12 3.56
C GLY A 372 1.09 -3.65 3.70
N GLY A 373 0.42 -3.07 2.69
CA GLY A 373 -0.33 -1.82 2.79
C GLY A 373 -1.41 -1.94 3.87
N ALA A 374 -1.42 -1.00 4.81
CA ALA A 374 -2.39 -1.00 5.89
C ALA A 374 -3.80 -0.95 5.30
N TRP A 375 -4.56 -2.04 5.36
CA TRP A 375 -5.95 -1.99 4.96
C TRP A 375 -6.70 -0.98 5.84
N GLN A 376 -7.25 0.04 5.22
CA GLN A 376 -8.06 1.05 5.90
C GLN A 376 -9.54 0.74 5.72
N VAL A 377 -10.27 0.87 6.83
CA VAL A 377 -11.73 0.87 6.84
C VAL A 377 -12.20 2.18 6.22
N LYS A 378 -12.75 2.11 5.01
CA LYS A 378 -13.28 3.28 4.32
C LYS A 378 -14.74 3.52 4.65
N GLU A 379 -15.50 2.44 4.75
CA GLU A 379 -16.92 2.47 5.03
C GLU A 379 -17.26 1.34 5.99
N TRP A 380 -18.11 1.64 6.96
CA TRP A 380 -18.73 0.68 7.87
C TRP A 380 -20.24 0.86 7.78
N GLN A 381 -20.97 -0.25 7.71
CA GLN A 381 -22.43 -0.24 7.71
C GLN A 381 -22.98 -1.49 8.39
N GLU A 382 -24.05 -1.30 9.17
CA GLU A 382 -24.94 -2.39 9.57
C GLU A 382 -25.87 -2.72 8.40
N ILE A 383 -26.02 -3.99 8.06
CA ILE A 383 -26.90 -4.45 6.99
C ILE A 383 -27.94 -5.43 7.52
N SER A 384 -29.06 -5.52 6.83
CA SER A 384 -30.04 -6.57 7.10
C SER A 384 -29.42 -7.94 6.79
N PRO A 385 -29.44 -8.89 7.74
CA PRO A 385 -28.97 -10.24 7.50
C PRO A 385 -29.80 -10.93 6.40
N PRO A 386 -29.19 -11.79 5.58
CA PRO A 386 -29.92 -12.61 4.62
C PRO A 386 -30.81 -13.69 5.27
#